data_AF-A0A1M6H8H8-F1
#
_entry.id   AF-A0A1M6H8H8-F1
#
_cell.length_a   1.000
_cell.length_b   1.000
_cell.length_c   1.000
_cell.angle_alpha   90.00
_cell.angle_beta   90.00
_cell.angle_gamma   90.00
#
_symmetry.space_group_name_H-M   'P 1'
#
loop_
_entity.id
_entity.type
_entity.pdbx_description
1 polymer ?
#
loop_
_entity_poly.entity_id
_entity_poly.type
_entity_poly.pdbx_seq_one_letter_code
_entity_poly.pdbx_strand_id
1 'polypeptide(L)'
;MNALSHKIIFFLFKLKLLQPSESTINFWLQSEDTDKLEYAVTQGNYKTRKLAAEALEQLAKPFSIPALLKCINDKVQNVSIACLNALERISTKDELIKTIVKKRFKWVNEIREKREKFEANKGKKYNIYRWERASKKSFDMVKERLKRPIR
;
A
#
# COMPACT_ATOMS: atom_id res chain seq x y z
N MET A 1 -31.70 0.25 -10.53
CA MET A 1 -31.61 -1.11 -9.96
C MET A 1 -32.46 -1.16 -8.71
N ASN A 2 -33.27 -2.19 -8.49
CA ASN A 2 -34.19 -2.26 -7.34
C ASN A 2 -33.52 -2.98 -6.16
N ALA A 3 -33.95 -2.74 -4.91
CA ALA A 3 -33.30 -3.28 -3.70
C ALA A 3 -33.08 -4.81 -3.71
N LEU A 4 -33.97 -5.56 -4.37
CA LEU A 4 -33.83 -7.01 -4.55
C LEU A 4 -32.57 -7.38 -5.35
N SER A 5 -32.23 -6.61 -6.39
CA SER A 5 -31.03 -6.83 -7.19
C SER A 5 -29.74 -6.68 -6.37
N HIS A 6 -29.68 -5.69 -5.48
CA HIS A 6 -28.52 -5.49 -4.60
C HIS A 6 -28.40 -6.58 -3.53
N LYS A 7 -29.51 -7.19 -3.09
CA LYS A 7 -29.49 -8.38 -2.22
C LYS A 7 -28.91 -9.60 -2.95
N ILE A 8 -29.35 -9.84 -4.19
CA ILE A 8 -28.81 -10.93 -5.04
C ILE A 8 -27.32 -10.71 -5.30
N ILE A 9 -26.90 -9.49 -5.65
CA ILE A 9 -25.48 -9.16 -5.87
C ILE A 9 -24.65 -9.47 -4.63
N PHE A 10 -25.13 -9.12 -3.44
CA PHE A 10 -24.42 -9.44 -2.19
C PHE A 10 -24.28 -10.95 -1.97
N PHE A 11 -25.33 -11.72 -2.26
CA PHE A 11 -25.29 -13.17 -2.16
C PHE A 11 -24.27 -13.79 -3.13
N LEU A 12 -24.30 -13.37 -4.41
CA LEU A 12 -23.32 -13.81 -5.42
C LEU A 12 -21.89 -13.41 -5.04
N PHE A 13 -21.72 -12.24 -4.41
CA PHE A 13 -20.43 -11.79 -3.90
C PHE A 13 -19.92 -12.68 -2.74
N LYS A 14 -20.79 -13.08 -1.81
CA LYS A 14 -20.43 -14.05 -0.76
C LYS A 14 -20.00 -15.41 -1.33
N LEU A 15 -20.61 -15.84 -2.43
CA LEU A 15 -20.24 -17.05 -3.16
C LEU A 15 -18.99 -16.87 -4.05
N LYS A 16 -18.37 -15.70 -4.06
CA LYS A 16 -17.20 -15.35 -4.89
C LYS A 16 -17.45 -15.46 -6.40
N LEU A 17 -18.70 -15.34 -6.84
CA LEU A 17 -19.10 -15.42 -8.25
C LEU A 17 -19.02 -14.06 -8.97
N LEU A 18 -19.16 -12.96 -8.23
CA LEU A 18 -19.23 -11.60 -8.75
C LEU A 18 -18.59 -10.62 -7.77
N GLN A 19 -18.03 -9.51 -8.27
CA GLN A 19 -17.65 -8.36 -7.44
C GLN A 19 -18.70 -7.25 -7.54
N PRO A 20 -19.09 -6.61 -6.43
CA PRO A 20 -20.07 -5.53 -6.46
C PRO A 20 -19.54 -4.35 -7.28
N SER A 21 -20.42 -3.77 -8.10
CA SER A 21 -20.12 -2.53 -8.81
C SER A 21 -20.09 -1.34 -7.84
N GLU A 22 -19.50 -0.23 -8.27
CA GLU A 22 -19.50 1.01 -7.50
C GLU A 22 -20.91 1.49 -7.14
N SER A 23 -21.86 1.39 -8.08
CA SER A 23 -23.27 1.70 -7.81
C SER A 23 -23.86 0.84 -6.69
N THR A 24 -23.40 -0.40 -6.54
CA THR A 24 -23.86 -1.31 -5.48
C THR A 24 -23.24 -0.96 -4.14
N ILE A 25 -21.96 -0.57 -4.10
CA ILE A 25 -21.33 -0.04 -2.88
C ILE A 25 -22.03 1.25 -2.44
N ASN A 26 -22.31 2.16 -3.36
CA ASN A 26 -23.01 3.41 -3.08
C ASN A 26 -24.44 3.15 -2.58
N PHE A 27 -25.12 2.14 -3.11
CA PHE A 27 -26.41 1.71 -2.59
C PHE A 27 -26.29 1.22 -1.13
N TRP A 28 -25.29 0.40 -0.80
CA TRP A 28 -25.05 -0.06 0.59
C TRP A 28 -24.68 1.08 1.53
N LEU A 29 -23.97 2.10 1.03
CA LEU A 29 -23.69 3.33 1.77
C LEU A 29 -25.00 4.09 2.06
N GLN A 30 -25.83 4.30 1.05
CA GLN A 30 -27.11 5.01 1.19
C GLN A 30 -28.10 4.28 2.11
N SER A 31 -28.10 2.95 2.10
CA SER A 31 -28.90 2.14 3.02
C SER A 31 -28.26 1.94 4.39
N GLU A 32 -27.06 2.51 4.62
CA GLU A 32 -26.26 2.34 5.83
C GLU A 32 -25.99 0.88 6.22
N ASP A 33 -25.91 -0.02 5.23
CA ASP A 33 -25.65 -1.45 5.40
C ASP A 33 -24.17 -1.72 5.76
N THR A 34 -23.78 -1.46 7.00
CA THR A 34 -22.40 -1.61 7.50
C THR A 34 -21.87 -3.03 7.31
N ASP A 35 -22.69 -4.06 7.57
CA ASP A 35 -22.27 -5.46 7.47
C ASP A 35 -21.80 -5.83 6.05
N LYS A 36 -22.47 -5.28 5.03
CA LYS A 36 -22.10 -5.54 3.63
C LYS A 36 -20.82 -4.82 3.27
N LEU A 37 -20.65 -3.59 3.75
CA LEU A 37 -19.44 -2.80 3.53
C LEU A 37 -18.23 -3.40 4.26
N GLU A 38 -18.39 -3.87 5.49
CA GLU A 38 -17.32 -4.56 6.25
C GLU A 38 -16.93 -5.88 5.58
N TYR A 39 -17.91 -6.64 5.10
CA TYR A 39 -17.64 -7.83 4.30
C TYR A 39 -16.87 -7.47 3.01
N ALA A 40 -17.27 -6.40 2.32
CA ALA A 40 -16.62 -5.94 1.11
C ALA A 40 -15.19 -5.43 1.31
N VAL A 41 -14.92 -4.73 2.42
CA VAL A 41 -13.57 -4.28 2.79
C VAL A 41 -12.63 -5.45 3.04
N THR A 42 -13.12 -6.59 3.55
CA THR A 42 -12.25 -7.73 3.89
C THR A 42 -12.14 -8.76 2.77
N GLN A 43 -13.22 -9.04 2.05
CA GLN A 43 -13.31 -10.12 1.06
C GLN A 43 -13.29 -9.64 -0.40
N GLY A 44 -13.43 -8.34 -0.64
CA GLY A 44 -13.46 -7.77 -1.98
C GLY A 44 -12.13 -7.88 -2.71
N ASN A 45 -12.16 -7.68 -4.04
CA ASN A 45 -10.94 -7.35 -4.78
C ASN A 45 -10.43 -5.95 -4.40
N TYR A 46 -9.25 -5.55 -4.89
CA TYR A 46 -8.65 -4.28 -4.48
C TYR A 46 -9.54 -3.05 -4.74
N LYS A 47 -10.32 -3.06 -5.84
CA LYS A 47 -11.23 -1.95 -6.19
C LYS A 47 -12.41 -1.91 -5.21
N THR A 48 -13.04 -3.05 -4.97
CA THR A 48 -14.15 -3.21 -4.03
C THR A 48 -13.74 -2.88 -2.60
N ARG A 49 -12.57 -3.34 -2.14
CA ARG A 49 -12.07 -3.04 -0.79
C ARG A 49 -11.84 -1.55 -0.59
N LYS A 50 -11.24 -0.88 -1.59
CA LYS A 50 -11.04 0.57 -1.57
C LYS A 50 -12.38 1.31 -1.46
N LEU A 51 -13.32 1.03 -2.37
CA LEU A 51 -14.63 1.70 -2.40
C LEU A 51 -15.42 1.46 -1.10
N ALA A 52 -15.37 0.24 -0.57
CA ALA A 52 -16.04 -0.08 0.68
C ALA A 52 -15.40 0.64 1.88
N ALA A 53 -14.08 0.83 1.89
CA ALA A 53 -13.41 1.60 2.94
C ALA A 53 -13.78 3.09 2.87
N GLU A 54 -13.84 3.67 1.66
CA GLU A 54 -14.31 5.05 1.44
C GLU A 54 -15.78 5.24 1.84
N ALA A 55 -16.63 4.22 1.62
CA ALA A 55 -18.01 4.23 2.10
C ALA A 55 -18.11 4.17 3.63
N LEU A 56 -17.29 3.32 4.28
CA LEU A 56 -17.23 3.25 5.75
C LEU A 56 -16.71 4.54 6.38
N GLU A 57 -15.76 5.23 5.73
CA GLU A 57 -15.32 6.57 6.13
C GLU A 57 -16.48 7.56 6.16
N GLN A 58 -17.32 7.56 5.11
CA GLN A 58 -18.48 8.45 5.02
C GLN A 58 -19.53 8.15 6.10
N LEU A 59 -19.76 6.87 6.42
CA LEU A 59 -20.66 6.48 7.52
C LEU A 59 -20.12 6.87 8.89
N ALA A 60 -18.79 6.87 9.07
CA ALA A 60 -18.10 7.23 10.30
C ALA A 60 -18.61 6.48 11.57
N LYS A 61 -19.06 5.23 11.41
CA LYS A 61 -19.59 4.41 12.52
C LYS A 61 -18.45 3.65 13.25
N PRO A 62 -18.39 3.69 14.60
CA PRO A 62 -17.32 3.04 15.37
C PRO A 62 -17.31 1.51 15.26
N PHE A 63 -18.45 0.90 14.92
CA PHE A 63 -18.55 -0.56 14.79
C PHE A 63 -17.64 -1.14 13.71
N SER A 64 -17.26 -0.35 12.71
CA SER A 64 -16.43 -0.80 11.59
C SER A 64 -14.92 -0.72 11.85
N ILE A 65 -14.50 -0.23 13.02
CA ILE A 65 -13.09 -0.16 13.44
C ILE A 65 -12.38 -1.52 13.29
N PRO A 66 -12.92 -2.66 13.78
CA PRO A 66 -12.23 -3.95 13.68
C PRO A 66 -12.02 -4.41 12.23
N ALA A 67 -12.99 -4.16 11.35
CA ALA A 67 -12.88 -4.51 9.93
C ALA A 67 -11.81 -3.67 9.23
N LEU A 68 -11.77 -2.37 9.51
CA LEU A 68 -10.78 -1.44 8.97
C LEU A 68 -9.37 -1.73 9.49
N LEU A 69 -9.22 -2.02 10.79
CA LEU A 69 -7.93 -2.39 11.40
C LEU A 69 -7.31 -3.65 10.78
N LYS A 70 -8.12 -4.63 10.37
CA LYS A 70 -7.63 -5.80 9.62
C LYS A 70 -7.01 -5.43 8.28
N CYS A 71 -7.44 -4.31 7.68
CA CYS A 71 -7.08 -3.92 6.32
C CYS A 71 -6.04 -2.79 6.23
N ILE A 72 -5.55 -2.24 7.36
CA ILE A 72 -4.49 -1.22 7.36
C ILE A 72 -3.15 -1.73 6.78
N ASN A 73 -2.97 -3.06 6.71
CA ASN A 73 -1.82 -3.73 6.12
C ASN A 73 -2.13 -4.36 4.76
N ASP A 74 -3.15 -3.87 4.05
CA ASP A 74 -3.47 -4.35 2.71
C ASP A 74 -2.25 -4.27 1.77
N LYS A 75 -2.10 -5.28 0.91
CA LYS A 75 -1.04 -5.35 -0.10
C LYS A 75 -1.08 -4.17 -1.09
N VAL A 76 -2.27 -3.63 -1.31
CA VAL A 76 -2.52 -2.48 -2.19
C VAL A 76 -2.53 -1.21 -1.34
N GLN A 77 -1.51 -0.37 -1.54
CA GLN A 77 -1.31 0.85 -0.77
C GLN A 77 -2.55 1.76 -0.74
N ASN A 78 -3.26 1.89 -1.86
CA ASN A 78 -4.48 2.72 -1.93
C ASN A 78 -5.61 2.19 -1.03
N VAL A 79 -5.73 0.88 -0.86
CA VAL A 79 -6.72 0.27 0.06
C VAL A 79 -6.31 0.53 1.51
N SER A 80 -5.03 0.34 1.82
CA SER A 80 -4.46 0.63 3.14
C SER A 80 -4.69 2.10 3.53
N ILE A 81 -4.43 3.05 2.63
CA ILE A 81 -4.68 4.49 2.85
C ILE A 81 -6.17 4.76 3.09
N ALA A 82 -7.06 4.21 2.27
CA ALA A 82 -8.51 4.40 2.47
C ALA A 82 -8.98 3.88 3.84
N CYS A 83 -8.45 2.74 4.29
CA CYS A 83 -8.76 2.22 5.62
C CYS A 83 -8.23 3.12 6.75
N LEU A 84 -7.05 3.72 6.58
CA LEU A 84 -6.48 4.64 7.55
C LEU A 84 -7.25 5.97 7.63
N ASN A 85 -7.67 6.52 6.49
CA ASN A 85 -8.55 7.70 6.43
C ASN A 85 -9.86 7.43 7.17
N ALA A 86 -10.49 6.27 6.90
CA ALA A 86 -11.70 5.85 7.59
C ALA A 86 -11.51 5.76 9.11
N LEU A 87 -10.41 5.14 9.57
CA LEU A 87 -10.09 5.06 11.00
C LEU A 87 -9.81 6.42 11.62
N GLU A 88 -9.13 7.33 10.94
CA GLU A 88 -8.88 8.69 11.41
C GLU A 88 -10.20 9.45 11.62
N ARG A 89 -11.14 9.29 10.68
CA ARG A 89 -12.48 9.88 10.72
C ARG A 89 -13.31 9.34 11.89
N ILE A 90 -13.29 8.02 12.10
CA ILE A 90 -14.10 7.33 13.11
C ILE A 90 -13.54 7.53 14.52
N SER A 91 -12.22 7.42 14.70
CA SER A 91 -11.57 7.28 16.00
C SER A 91 -11.09 8.61 16.58
N THR A 92 -11.95 9.64 16.50
CA THR A 92 -11.64 11.00 16.98
C THR A 92 -11.28 11.07 18.47
N LYS A 93 -11.73 10.12 19.30
CA LYS A 93 -11.48 10.10 20.75
C LYS A 93 -10.49 9.02 21.21
N ASP A 94 -10.23 8.00 20.38
CA ASP A 94 -9.39 6.87 20.77
C ASP A 94 -7.92 7.15 20.48
N GLU A 95 -7.14 7.39 21.53
CA GLU A 95 -5.72 7.73 21.42
C GLU A 95 -4.88 6.56 20.88
N LEU A 96 -5.23 5.31 21.22
CA LEU A 96 -4.53 4.14 20.71
C LEU A 96 -4.68 4.07 19.19
N ILE A 97 -5.90 4.19 18.68
CA ILE A 97 -6.14 4.16 17.23
C ILE A 97 -5.44 5.33 16.53
N LYS A 98 -5.49 6.54 17.09
CA LYS A 98 -4.73 7.68 16.54
C LYS A 98 -3.24 7.40 16.43
N THR A 99 -2.62 6.81 17.46
CA THR A 99 -1.19 6.48 17.40
C THR A 99 -0.88 5.43 16.33
N ILE A 100 -1.75 4.42 16.17
CA ILE A 100 -1.63 3.40 15.11
C ILE A 100 -1.71 4.07 13.74
N VAL A 101 -2.73 4.91 13.52
CA VAL A 101 -2.98 5.62 12.25
C VAL A 101 -1.78 6.51 11.90
N LYS A 102 -1.31 7.35 12.83
CA LYS A 102 -0.15 8.24 12.63
C LYS A 102 1.11 7.45 12.27
N LYS A 103 1.43 6.40 13.02
CA LYS A 103 2.60 5.55 12.75
C LYS A 103 2.52 4.92 11.36
N ARG A 104 1.33 4.45 10.98
CA ARG A 104 1.13 3.82 9.69
C ARG A 104 1.23 4.80 8.52
N PHE A 105 0.64 5.99 8.63
CA PHE A 105 0.81 7.06 7.63
C PHE A 105 2.27 7.47 7.46
N LYS A 106 3.01 7.60 8.56
CA LYS A 106 4.46 7.88 8.50
C LYS A 106 5.20 6.83 7.67
N TRP A 107 4.98 5.55 7.96
CA TRP A 107 5.58 4.44 7.19
C TRP A 107 5.20 4.46 5.70
N VAL A 108 3.94 4.76 5.38
CA VAL A 108 3.46 4.87 3.99
C VAL A 108 4.19 6.00 3.26
N ASN A 109 4.37 7.16 3.90
CA ASN A 109 5.09 8.31 3.35
C ASN A 109 6.57 7.99 3.13
N GLU A 110 7.23 7.35 4.09
CA GLU A 110 8.63 6.93 3.95
C GLU A 110 8.85 6.01 2.75
N ILE A 111 7.92 5.08 2.49
CA ILE A 111 7.98 4.22 1.30
C ILE A 111 7.82 5.02 0.02
N ARG A 112 6.88 5.97 -0.01
CA ARG A 112 6.64 6.83 -1.17
C ARG A 112 7.88 7.67 -1.49
N GLU A 113 8.45 8.32 -0.50
CA GLU A 113 9.68 9.11 -0.63
C GLU A 113 10.86 8.27 -1.11
N LYS A 114 11.04 7.04 -0.59
CA LYS A 114 12.08 6.12 -1.06
C LYS A 114 11.90 5.76 -2.54
N ARG A 115 10.66 5.50 -2.97
CA ARG A 115 10.35 5.22 -4.39
C ARG A 115 10.61 6.44 -5.28
N GLU A 116 10.19 7.62 -4.85
CA GLU A 116 10.43 8.87 -5.58
C GLU A 116 11.94 9.13 -5.74
N LYS A 117 12.72 8.96 -4.68
CA LYS A 117 14.19 9.07 -4.72
C LYS A 117 14.80 8.04 -5.67
N PHE A 118 14.31 6.80 -5.66
CA PHE A 118 14.77 5.76 -6.56
C PHE A 118 14.49 6.14 -8.02
N GLU A 119 13.25 6.50 -8.36
CA GLU A 119 12.89 6.90 -9.73
C GLU A 119 13.67 8.15 -10.19
N ALA A 120 13.85 9.14 -9.32
CA ALA A 120 14.66 10.32 -9.62
C ALA A 120 16.16 10.01 -9.85
N ASN A 121 16.68 8.91 -9.28
CA ASN A 121 18.07 8.49 -9.40
C ASN A 121 18.29 7.37 -10.43
N LYS A 122 17.24 6.77 -10.98
CA LYS A 122 17.28 5.61 -11.89
C LYS A 122 18.17 5.80 -13.12
N GLY A 123 18.29 7.04 -13.60
CA GLY A 123 19.15 7.41 -14.73
C GLY A 123 20.50 8.02 -14.34
N LYS A 124 20.79 8.21 -13.05
CA LYS A 124 22.04 8.84 -12.61
C LYS A 124 23.18 7.84 -12.70
N LYS A 125 24.17 8.14 -13.56
CA LYS A 125 25.45 7.44 -13.60
C LYS A 125 26.40 8.09 -12.61
N TYR A 126 26.88 7.32 -11.65
CA TYR A 126 27.93 7.76 -10.73
C TYR A 126 29.29 7.33 -11.28
N ASN A 127 30.24 8.26 -11.36
CA ASN A 127 31.63 7.92 -11.66
C ASN A 127 32.20 7.14 -10.46
N ILE A 128 32.23 5.82 -10.60
CA ILE A 128 32.85 4.94 -9.60
C ILE A 128 34.36 5.00 -9.86
N TYR A 129 35.05 5.84 -9.09
CA TYR A 129 36.50 5.87 -9.12
C TYR A 129 37.03 4.55 -8.57
N ARG A 130 37.55 3.72 -9.48
CA ARG A 130 38.21 2.47 -9.13
C ARG A 130 39.59 2.80 -8.59
N TRP A 131 39.74 2.80 -7.27
CA TRP A 131 41.05 2.90 -6.64
C TRP A 131 41.87 1.67 -7.02
N GLU A 132 42.85 1.84 -7.90
CA GLU A 132 43.88 0.83 -8.07
C GLU A 132 44.65 0.73 -6.76
N ARG A 133 44.72 -0.47 -6.17
CA ARG A 133 45.64 -0.70 -5.06
C ARG A 133 47.04 -0.33 -5.54
N ALA A 134 47.72 0.57 -4.83
CA ALA A 134 49.09 0.97 -5.15
C ALA A 134 50.00 -0.25 -5.34
N SER A 135 49.78 -1.33 -4.56
CA SER A 135 50.48 -2.60 -4.70
C SER A 135 50.27 -3.29 -6.04
N LYS A 136 49.08 -3.18 -6.66
CA LYS A 136 48.78 -3.77 -7.98
C LYS A 136 49.54 -3.04 -9.08
N LYS A 137 49.53 -1.69 -9.05
CA LYS A 137 50.27 -0.86 -10.01
C LYS A 137 51.79 -1.07 -9.89
N SER A 138 52.30 -1.16 -8.67
CA SER A 138 53.71 -1.49 -8.41
C SER A 138 54.06 -2.92 -8.85
N PHE A 139 53.21 -3.90 -8.59
CA PHE A 139 53.41 -5.29 -9.02
C PHE A 139 53.44 -5.44 -10.54
N ASP A 140 52.48 -4.84 -11.25
CA ASP A 140 52.42 -4.90 -12.71
C ASP A 140 53.63 -4.20 -13.35
N MET A 141 54.10 -3.09 -12.75
CA MET A 141 55.33 -2.42 -13.17
C MET A 141 56.59 -3.28 -12.96
N VAL A 142 56.71 -3.98 -11.82
CA VAL A 142 57.83 -4.92 -11.58
C VAL A 142 57.76 -6.07 -12.57
N LYS A 143 56.57 -6.61 -12.83
CA LYS A 143 56.36 -7.70 -13.79
C LYS A 143 56.79 -7.28 -15.21
N GLU A 144 56.49 -6.06 -15.64
CA GLU A 144 56.95 -5.52 -16.93
C GLU A 144 58.48 -5.34 -16.98
N ARG A 145 59.13 -4.94 -15.88
CA ARG A 145 60.59 -4.81 -15.83
C ARG A 145 61.28 -6.16 -15.95
N LEU A 146 60.73 -7.20 -15.33
CA LEU A 146 61.27 -8.58 -15.37
C LEU A 146 61.15 -9.25 -16.74
N LYS A 147 60.27 -8.76 -17.63
CA LYS A 147 60.17 -9.23 -19.02
C LYS A 147 61.28 -8.68 -19.93
N ARG A 148 62.00 -7.64 -19.49
CA ARG A 148 63.07 -7.06 -20.29
C ARG A 148 64.30 -7.94 -20.21
N PRO A 149 65.00 -8.19 -21.32
CA PRO A 149 66.23 -8.97 -21.28
C PRO A 149 67.23 -8.25 -20.38
N ILE A 150 67.87 -9.02 -19.49
CA ILE A 150 68.94 -8.53 -18.63
C ILE A 150 70.09 -8.16 -19.57
N ARG A 151 70.49 -6.88 -19.55
CA ARG A 151 71.64 -6.38 -20.29
C ARG A 151 72.94 -6.84 -19.63
#